data_AF-A0A356PEB8-F1
#
_entry.id   AF-A0A356PEB8-F1
#
_cell.length_a   1.000
_cell.length_b   1.000
_cell.length_c   1.000
_cell.angle_alpha   90.00
_cell.angle_beta   90.00
_cell.angle_gamma   90.00
#
_symmetry.space_group_name_H-M   'P 1'
#
loop_
_entity.id
_entity.type
_entity.pdbx_description
1 polymer ?
#
loop_
_entity_poly.entity_id
_entity_poly.type
_entity_poly.pdbx_seq_one_letter_code
_entity_poly.pdbx_strand_id
1 'polypeptide(L)'
;MAREKKIYPLAEGLTTADTYAVLGDALKFQKHKHAWKVWRALKEFGCVVYPVAEDLKRVDGSKIYLNLVELMDKVTVVVPCLPTERLKFLVSEAAAAGVSKIWFQELTWTDELQQECENAGIMAVRGCVLRHKAYPIVGVHYFNPCYWHGLRAAKVPGKRYGK
;
A
#
# COMPACT_ATOMS: atom_id res chain seq x y z
N MET A 1 -7.48 -14.81 26.39
CA MET A 1 -6.33 -15.20 25.56
C MET A 1 -6.44 -14.47 24.23
N ALA A 2 -5.50 -13.58 23.91
CA ALA A 2 -5.53 -12.86 22.63
C ALA A 2 -5.31 -13.88 21.50
N ARG A 3 -6.25 -13.99 20.56
CA ARG A 3 -6.13 -14.88 19.40
C ARG A 3 -4.93 -14.42 18.57
N GLU A 4 -3.93 -15.29 18.38
CA GLU A 4 -2.78 -14.98 17.53
C GLU A 4 -3.25 -14.52 16.14
N LYS A 5 -2.76 -13.36 15.71
CA LYS A 5 -3.12 -12.79 14.42
C LYS A 5 -2.36 -13.56 13.34
N LYS A 6 -3.07 -14.34 12.53
CA LYS A 6 -2.49 -15.03 11.37
C LYS A 6 -1.87 -14.00 10.41
N ILE A 7 -0.59 -14.20 10.09
CA ILE A 7 0.17 -13.37 9.14
C ILE A 7 0.07 -14.01 7.76
N TYR A 8 -0.18 -13.19 6.74
CA TYR A 8 -0.24 -13.63 5.35
C TYR A 8 0.89 -12.99 4.54
N PRO A 9 1.53 -13.74 3.62
CA PRO A 9 2.51 -13.17 2.71
C PRO A 9 1.83 -12.33 1.62
N LEU A 10 2.53 -11.27 1.19
CA LEU A 10 2.18 -10.40 0.08
C LEU A 10 3.27 -10.52 -1.01
N ALA A 11 3.69 -9.42 -1.64
CA ALA A 11 4.78 -9.43 -2.62
C ALA A 11 6.15 -9.46 -1.92
N GLU A 12 7.10 -10.25 -2.44
CA GLU A 12 8.54 -10.18 -2.11
C GLU A 12 8.87 -9.87 -0.64
N GLY A 13 8.52 -10.77 0.28
CA GLY A 13 8.83 -10.63 1.71
C GLY A 13 7.98 -9.61 2.49
N LEU A 14 7.05 -8.91 1.83
CA LEU A 14 6.03 -8.12 2.50
C LEU A 14 4.96 -9.03 3.13
N THR A 15 4.40 -8.59 4.25
CA THR A 15 3.41 -9.39 5.00
C THR A 15 2.36 -8.51 5.66
N THR A 16 1.24 -9.11 6.09
CA THR A 16 0.22 -8.39 6.87
C THR A 16 0.66 -7.97 8.29
N ALA A 17 1.90 -8.27 8.69
CA ALA A 17 2.52 -7.79 9.92
C ALA A 17 3.27 -6.46 9.73
N ASP A 18 3.64 -6.11 8.49
CA ASP A 18 4.22 -4.80 8.18
C ASP A 18 3.20 -3.67 8.45
N THR A 19 3.73 -2.46 8.67
CA THR A 19 2.92 -1.25 8.82
C THR A 19 3.12 -0.33 7.64
N TYR A 20 2.02 0.07 7.00
CA TYR A 20 2.04 0.69 5.68
C TYR A 20 1.68 2.17 5.71
N ALA A 21 2.33 2.97 4.86
CA ALA A 21 1.86 4.28 4.43
C ALA A 21 1.43 4.21 2.97
N VAL A 22 0.23 4.69 2.63
CA VAL A 22 -0.21 4.82 1.24
C VAL A 22 -0.16 6.29 0.87
N LEU A 23 0.69 6.66 -0.09
CA LEU A 23 0.82 8.04 -0.55
C LEU A 23 -0.10 8.29 -1.73
N GLY A 24 -0.81 9.40 -1.69
CA GLY A 24 -1.68 9.86 -2.75
C GLY A 24 -1.90 11.37 -2.67
N ASP A 25 -2.96 11.81 -3.33
CA ASP A 25 -3.47 13.18 -3.28
C ASP A 25 -5.00 13.12 -3.21
N ALA A 26 -5.66 14.27 -3.12
CA ALA A 26 -7.11 14.35 -3.01
C ALA A 26 -7.82 13.63 -4.16
N LEU A 27 -7.26 13.65 -5.38
CA LEU A 27 -7.82 12.95 -6.55
C LEU A 27 -7.61 11.44 -6.44
N LYS A 28 -6.42 10.98 -6.03
CA LYS A 28 -6.09 9.55 -5.89
C LYS A 28 -6.83 8.88 -4.73
N PHE A 29 -7.22 9.65 -3.72
CA PHE A 29 -8.02 9.18 -2.59
C PHE A 29 -9.55 9.26 -2.79
N GLN A 30 -10.03 9.75 -3.95
CA GLN A 30 -11.45 9.61 -4.29
C GLN A 30 -11.85 8.13 -4.41
N LYS A 31 -13.10 7.82 -4.07
CA LYS A 31 -13.57 6.45 -3.83
C LYS A 31 -13.05 5.41 -4.82
N HIS A 32 -13.30 5.43 -6.11
CA HIS A 32 -12.93 4.34 -7.01
C HIS A 32 -11.45 4.37 -7.49
N LYS A 33 -10.62 5.29 -6.97
CA LYS A 33 -9.25 5.53 -7.43
C LYS A 33 -8.23 4.64 -6.71
N HIS A 34 -7.02 4.59 -7.27
CA HIS A 34 -6.05 3.56 -6.92
C HIS A 34 -5.57 3.66 -5.46
N ALA A 35 -5.17 4.84 -4.99
CA ALA A 35 -4.70 5.01 -3.61
C ALA A 35 -5.78 4.65 -2.60
N TRP A 36 -7.03 5.07 -2.84
CA TRP A 36 -8.17 4.65 -2.01
C TRP A 36 -8.33 3.11 -2.00
N LYS A 37 -8.31 2.46 -3.17
CA LYS A 37 -8.46 0.99 -3.27
C LYS A 37 -7.33 0.25 -2.55
N VAL A 38 -6.09 0.70 -2.71
CA VAL A 38 -4.90 0.13 -2.06
C VAL A 38 -5.01 0.27 -0.54
N TRP A 39 -5.30 1.47 -0.05
CA TRP A 39 -5.50 1.75 1.37
C TRP A 39 -6.61 0.89 1.97
N ARG A 40 -7.76 0.81 1.29
CA ARG A 40 -8.88 -0.05 1.72
C ARG A 40 -8.50 -1.52 1.74
N ALA A 41 -7.81 -2.02 0.73
CA ALA A 41 -7.39 -3.42 0.65
C ALA A 41 -6.45 -3.78 1.81
N LEU A 42 -5.44 -2.96 2.10
CA LEU A 42 -4.54 -3.18 3.24
C LEU A 42 -5.29 -3.19 4.58
N LYS A 43 -6.29 -2.32 4.77
CA LYS A 43 -7.18 -2.38 5.96
C LYS A 43 -7.98 -3.68 6.01
N GLU A 44 -8.52 -4.13 4.87
CA GLU A 44 -9.28 -5.38 4.76
C GLU A 44 -8.41 -6.61 5.02
N PHE A 45 -7.12 -6.56 4.66
CA PHE A 45 -6.11 -7.57 4.99
C PHE A 45 -5.72 -7.56 6.46
N GLY A 46 -6.19 -6.55 7.21
CA GLY A 46 -5.91 -6.39 8.63
C GLY A 46 -4.56 -5.75 8.92
N CYS A 47 -3.88 -5.18 7.93
CA CYS A 47 -2.64 -4.42 8.15
C CYS A 47 -2.91 -3.14 8.95
N VAL A 48 -1.89 -2.65 9.65
CA VAL A 48 -1.88 -1.25 10.11
C VAL A 48 -1.49 -0.41 8.90
N VAL A 49 -2.33 0.56 8.54
CA VAL A 49 -2.10 1.37 7.33
C VAL A 49 -2.60 2.81 7.50
N TYR A 50 -1.75 3.75 7.12
CA TYR A 50 -2.00 5.19 7.21
C TYR A 50 -2.08 5.81 5.81
N PRO A 51 -3.14 6.59 5.51
CA PRO A 51 -3.19 7.35 4.27
C PRO A 51 -2.41 8.68 4.43
N VAL A 52 -1.61 9.04 3.44
CA VAL A 52 -0.72 10.21 3.44
C VAL A 52 -1.00 11.06 2.20
N ALA A 53 -1.35 12.33 2.40
CA ALA A 53 -1.55 13.33 1.35
C ALA A 53 -1.51 14.75 1.93
N GLU A 54 -0.91 15.68 1.19
CA GLU A 54 -0.78 17.08 1.63
C GLU A 54 -2.09 17.88 1.52
N ASP A 55 -2.93 17.53 0.54
CA ASP A 55 -4.09 18.29 0.10
C ASP A 55 -5.42 17.75 0.64
N LEU A 56 -5.38 16.81 1.58
CA LEU A 56 -6.58 16.16 2.13
C LEU A 56 -6.45 15.89 3.63
N LYS A 57 -7.51 16.19 4.39
CA LYS A 57 -7.51 16.01 5.87
C LYS A 57 -8.10 14.68 6.34
N ARG A 58 -9.05 14.11 5.58
CA ARG A 58 -9.76 12.88 5.93
C ARG A 58 -10.13 12.05 4.70
N VAL A 59 -10.16 10.73 4.87
CA VAL A 59 -10.71 9.77 3.91
C VAL A 59 -11.51 8.70 4.65
N ASP A 60 -12.77 8.48 4.28
CA ASP A 60 -13.72 7.57 4.95
C ASP A 60 -13.67 7.68 6.49
N GLY A 61 -13.70 8.92 7.01
CA GLY A 61 -13.66 9.20 8.45
C GLY A 61 -12.29 8.99 9.12
N SER A 62 -11.29 8.44 8.43
CA SER A 62 -9.92 8.26 8.92
C SER A 62 -9.10 9.55 8.73
N LYS A 63 -8.22 9.87 9.69
CA LYS A 63 -7.24 10.96 9.55
C LYS A 63 -6.30 10.65 8.37
N ILE A 64 -6.00 11.67 7.57
CA ILE A 64 -4.85 11.69 6.66
C ILE A 64 -3.69 12.43 7.32
N TYR A 65 -2.50 11.91 7.12
CA TYR A 65 -1.24 12.49 7.57
C TYR A 65 -0.65 13.33 6.44
N LEU A 66 -0.05 14.47 6.77
CA LEU A 66 0.42 15.41 5.75
C LEU A 66 1.58 14.82 4.94
N ASN A 67 2.50 14.14 5.63
CA ASN A 67 3.73 13.58 5.06
C ASN A 67 4.24 12.41 5.91
N LEU A 68 5.34 11.79 5.49
CA LEU A 68 5.96 10.66 6.19
C LEU A 68 6.58 11.05 7.55
N VAL A 69 6.89 12.34 7.77
CA VAL A 69 7.47 12.82 9.04
C VAL A 69 6.48 12.64 10.20
N GLU A 70 5.18 12.86 9.99
CA GLU A 70 4.17 12.58 11.03
C GLU A 70 4.10 11.08 11.43
N LEU A 71 4.69 10.21 10.61
CA LEU A 71 4.71 8.76 10.73
C LEU A 71 6.11 8.20 11.03
N MET A 72 7.06 9.04 11.43
CA MET A 72 8.43 8.64 11.82
C MET A 72 8.40 7.43 12.77
N ASP A 73 9.17 6.39 12.43
CA ASP A 73 9.30 5.12 13.14
C ASP A 73 8.01 4.30 13.33
N LYS A 74 6.90 4.69 12.67
CA LYS A 74 5.62 3.98 12.74
C LYS A 74 5.35 3.10 11.53
N VAL A 75 6.04 3.32 10.42
CA VAL A 75 5.78 2.65 9.14
C VAL A 75 7.03 1.91 8.67
N THR A 76 6.83 0.67 8.22
CA THR A 76 7.91 -0.16 7.66
C THR A 76 7.89 -0.18 6.13
N VAL A 77 6.73 0.10 5.52
CA VAL A 77 6.53 0.03 4.07
C VAL A 77 5.79 1.26 3.56
N VAL A 78 6.32 1.86 2.50
CA VAL A 78 5.67 2.96 1.76
C VAL A 78 5.09 2.45 0.44
N VAL A 79 3.85 2.83 0.12
CA VAL A 79 3.15 2.44 -1.11
C VAL A 79 2.79 3.71 -1.91
N PRO A 80 3.66 4.17 -2.83
CA PRO A 80 3.38 5.35 -3.64
C PRO A 80 2.30 5.06 -4.69
N CYS A 81 1.24 5.88 -4.69
CA CYS A 81 0.18 5.84 -5.71
C CYS A 81 0.11 7.14 -6.55
N LEU A 82 1.21 7.88 -6.56
CA LEU A 82 1.39 9.11 -7.32
C LEU A 82 2.19 8.85 -8.61
N PRO A 83 2.06 9.72 -9.63
CA PRO A 83 2.95 9.70 -10.80
C PRO A 83 4.42 9.88 -10.39
N THR A 84 5.35 9.32 -11.17
CA THR A 84 6.79 9.30 -10.86
C THR A 84 7.39 10.70 -10.72
N GLU A 85 6.86 11.70 -11.44
CA GLU A 85 7.29 13.09 -11.36
C GLU A 85 7.05 13.69 -9.96
N ARG A 86 6.10 13.13 -9.21
CA ARG A 86 5.80 13.52 -7.81
C ARG A 86 6.55 12.68 -6.78
N LEU A 87 7.41 11.75 -7.19
CA LEU A 87 8.14 10.84 -6.30
C LEU A 87 9.62 11.18 -6.17
N LYS A 88 10.06 12.34 -6.67
CA LYS A 88 11.47 12.75 -6.70
C LYS A 88 12.19 12.69 -5.33
N PHE A 89 11.47 12.93 -4.24
CA PHE A 89 12.03 12.90 -2.89
C PHE A 89 11.56 11.70 -2.06
N LEU A 90 10.85 10.76 -2.69
CA LEU A 90 10.21 9.64 -1.99
C LEU A 90 11.22 8.84 -1.17
N VAL A 91 12.36 8.50 -1.77
CA VAL A 91 13.35 7.61 -1.14
C VAL A 91 14.02 8.28 0.05
N SER A 92 14.40 9.56 -0.08
CA SER A 92 14.99 10.32 1.02
C SER A 92 14.00 10.57 2.16
N GLU A 93 12.74 10.89 1.85
CA GLU A 93 11.67 11.03 2.85
C GLU A 93 11.36 9.70 3.55
N ALA A 94 11.35 8.59 2.81
CA ALA A 94 11.16 7.26 3.37
C ALA A 94 12.32 6.90 4.32
N ALA A 95 13.57 7.12 3.91
CA ALA A 95 14.74 6.89 4.74
C ALA A 95 14.69 7.72 6.03
N ALA A 96 14.36 9.01 5.93
CA ALA A 96 14.23 9.90 7.08
C ALA A 96 13.10 9.49 8.05
N ALA A 97 12.06 8.82 7.56
CA ALA A 97 10.96 8.30 8.38
C ALA A 97 11.22 6.91 8.98
N GLY A 98 12.39 6.30 8.72
CA GLY A 98 12.74 4.96 9.21
C GLY A 98 12.13 3.81 8.40
N VAL A 99 11.68 4.08 7.17
CA VAL A 99 11.08 3.08 6.29
C VAL A 99 12.16 2.18 5.69
N SER A 100 11.95 0.86 5.72
CA SER A 100 12.90 -0.12 5.17
C SER A 100 12.50 -0.65 3.79
N LYS A 101 11.26 -0.42 3.33
CA LYS A 101 10.76 -0.96 2.06
C LYS A 101 9.84 0.04 1.34
N ILE A 102 9.92 0.10 0.02
CA ILE A 102 8.96 0.82 -0.84
C ILE A 102 8.32 -0.17 -1.80
N TRP A 103 6.99 -0.25 -1.79
CA TRP A 103 6.19 -1.10 -2.67
C TRP A 103 5.62 -0.31 -3.84
N PHE A 104 6.42 -0.20 -4.90
CA PHE A 104 6.04 0.47 -6.13
C PHE A 104 4.87 -0.24 -6.82
N GLN A 105 3.78 0.51 -7.01
CA GLN A 105 2.64 0.07 -7.79
C GLN A 105 2.99 0.07 -9.29
N GLU A 106 2.08 -0.45 -10.12
CA GLU A 106 2.28 -0.42 -11.57
C GLU A 106 2.49 1.03 -12.04
N LEU A 107 3.50 1.23 -12.88
CA LEU A 107 3.84 2.52 -13.48
C LEU A 107 4.25 3.62 -12.47
N THR A 108 4.63 3.26 -11.25
CA THR A 108 5.17 4.22 -10.26
C THR A 108 6.66 4.03 -9.99
N TRP A 109 7.38 3.29 -10.83
CA TRP A 109 8.79 2.93 -10.65
C TRP A 109 9.62 3.44 -11.83
N THR A 110 10.90 3.77 -11.57
CA THR A 110 11.91 4.09 -12.60
C THR A 110 13.28 3.55 -12.17
N ASP A 111 14.21 3.42 -13.12
CA ASP A 111 15.59 2.99 -12.83
C ASP A 111 16.27 3.92 -11.81
N GLU A 112 15.99 5.22 -11.87
CA GLU A 112 16.52 6.21 -10.91
C GLU A 112 16.01 5.93 -9.49
N LEU A 113 14.70 5.69 -9.32
CA LEU A 113 14.12 5.37 -8.00
C LEU A 113 14.67 4.05 -7.43
N GLN A 114 14.97 3.08 -8.29
CA GLN A 114 15.62 1.84 -7.88
C GLN A 114 17.04 2.10 -7.39
N GLN A 115 17.83 2.86 -8.13
CA GLN A 115 19.20 3.20 -7.72
C GLN A 115 19.22 4.01 -6.42
N GLU A 116 18.28 4.95 -6.25
CA GLU A 116 18.10 5.68 -5.01
C GLU A 116 17.79 4.74 -3.84
N CYS A 117 16.88 3.78 -4.02
CA CYS A 117 16.54 2.79 -3.00
C CYS A 117 17.76 1.97 -2.59
N GLU A 118 18.55 1.49 -3.55
CA GLU A 118 19.77 0.72 -3.30
C GLU A 118 20.80 1.53 -2.50
N ASN A 119 21.03 2.78 -2.89
CA ASN A 119 21.95 3.68 -2.20
C ASN A 119 21.50 3.99 -0.77
N ALA A 120 20.18 4.05 -0.54
CA ALA A 120 19.59 4.29 0.77
C ALA A 120 19.43 3.01 1.63
N GLY A 121 19.74 1.82 1.09
CA GLY A 121 19.51 0.55 1.77
C GLY A 121 18.02 0.21 1.95
N ILE A 122 17.14 0.76 1.11
CA ILE A 122 15.70 0.53 1.11
C ILE A 122 15.36 -0.55 0.10
N MET A 123 14.58 -1.56 0.51
CA MET A 123 14.13 -2.61 -0.39
C MET A 123 13.03 -2.09 -1.32
N ALA A 124 13.31 -2.03 -2.62
CA ALA A 124 12.31 -1.75 -3.65
C ALA A 124 11.55 -3.03 -4.02
N VAL A 125 10.24 -3.06 -3.77
CA VAL A 125 9.33 -4.16 -4.13
C VAL A 125 8.41 -3.69 -5.24
N ARG A 126 8.16 -4.55 -6.25
CA ARG A 126 7.29 -4.20 -7.39
C ARG A 126 6.00 -5.00 -7.38
N GLY A 127 4.91 -4.34 -7.75
CA GLY A 127 3.63 -4.98 -8.05
C GLY A 127 2.43 -4.30 -7.39
N CYS A 128 1.23 -4.70 -7.82
CA CYS A 128 0.00 -4.09 -7.34
C CYS A 128 -0.55 -4.76 -6.09
N VAL A 129 -0.82 -3.99 -5.02
CA VAL A 129 -1.42 -4.50 -3.77
C VAL A 129 -2.73 -5.24 -4.01
N LEU A 130 -3.53 -4.76 -4.97
CA LEU A 130 -4.85 -5.32 -5.29
C LEU A 130 -4.77 -6.75 -5.84
N ARG A 131 -3.60 -7.19 -6.34
CA ARG A 131 -3.38 -8.58 -6.77
C ARG A 131 -3.60 -9.58 -5.63
N HIS A 132 -3.41 -9.16 -4.39
CA HIS A 132 -3.55 -10.00 -3.20
C HIS A 132 -4.98 -10.09 -2.67
N LYS A 133 -5.93 -9.35 -3.25
CA LYS A 133 -7.33 -9.40 -2.83
C LYS A 133 -7.96 -10.73 -3.25
N ALA A 134 -8.55 -11.42 -2.28
CA ALA A 134 -9.41 -12.57 -2.54
C ALA A 134 -10.76 -12.08 -3.07
N TYR A 135 -11.15 -12.53 -4.25
CA TYR A 135 -12.47 -12.31 -4.81
C TYR A 135 -13.29 -13.61 -4.68
N PRO A 136 -14.56 -13.54 -4.30
CA PRO A 136 -15.45 -14.71 -4.35
C PRO A 136 -15.50 -15.29 -5.76
N ILE A 137 -15.50 -16.62 -5.87
CA ILE A 137 -15.54 -17.35 -7.15
C ILE A 137 -16.88 -17.11 -7.89
N VAL A 138 -17.92 -16.70 -7.17
CA VAL A 138 -19.27 -16.49 -7.72
C VAL A 138 -19.50 -15.01 -8.04
N GLY A 139 -19.94 -14.71 -9.27
CA GLY A 139 -20.50 -13.40 -9.67
C GLY A 139 -19.65 -12.57 -10.62
N VAL A 140 -19.98 -11.28 -10.71
CA VAL A 140 -19.43 -10.29 -11.68
C VAL A 140 -17.94 -9.96 -11.50
N HIS A 141 -17.26 -10.56 -10.51
CA HIS A 141 -15.84 -10.30 -10.24
C HIS A 141 -14.89 -10.84 -11.30
N TYR A 142 -15.32 -11.81 -12.11
CA TYR A 142 -14.65 -12.24 -13.34
C TYR A 142 -14.39 -11.05 -14.28
N PHE A 143 -15.27 -10.04 -14.29
CA PHE A 143 -15.12 -8.85 -15.12
C PHE A 143 -14.22 -7.77 -14.50
N ASN A 144 -13.72 -7.96 -13.28
CA ASN A 144 -12.79 -7.02 -12.66
C ASN A 144 -11.35 -7.31 -13.13
N PRO A 145 -10.65 -6.39 -13.81
CA PRO A 145 -9.30 -6.63 -14.30
C PRO A 145 -8.31 -7.06 -13.20
N CYS A 146 -8.48 -6.57 -11.97
CA CYS A 146 -7.61 -6.92 -10.84
C CYS A 146 -7.73 -8.39 -10.43
N TYR A 147 -8.85 -9.06 -10.76
CA TYR A 147 -9.02 -10.50 -10.54
C TYR A 147 -7.95 -11.29 -11.32
N TRP A 148 -7.87 -11.05 -12.63
CA TRP A 148 -6.93 -11.71 -13.54
C TRP A 148 -5.49 -11.31 -13.29
N HIS A 149 -5.28 -10.00 -13.10
CA HIS A 149 -3.95 -9.45 -12.83
C HIS A 149 -3.28 -10.11 -11.60
N GLY A 150 -4.09 -10.52 -10.63
CA GLY A 150 -3.63 -11.18 -9.42
C GLY A 150 -3.82 -12.69 -9.38
N LEU A 151 -4.17 -13.37 -10.49
CA LEU A 151 -4.57 -14.79 -10.45
C LEU A 151 -3.53 -15.70 -9.79
N ARG A 152 -2.24 -15.40 -9.99
CA ARG A 152 -1.11 -16.17 -9.44
C ARG A 152 -0.54 -15.60 -8.13
N ALA A 153 -1.08 -14.50 -7.61
CA ALA A 153 -0.59 -13.87 -6.40
C ALA A 153 -1.17 -14.53 -5.13
N ALA A 154 -0.40 -14.55 -4.05
CA ALA A 154 -0.87 -14.99 -2.74
C ALA A 154 -2.10 -14.17 -2.31
N LYS A 155 -3.21 -14.84 -2.00
CA LYS A 155 -4.47 -14.19 -1.65
C LYS A 155 -4.61 -14.04 -0.15
N VAL A 156 -4.99 -12.84 0.30
CA VAL A 156 -5.31 -12.57 1.69
C VAL A 156 -6.84 -12.60 1.86
N PRO A 157 -7.37 -13.44 2.78
CA PRO A 157 -8.78 -13.43 3.07
C PRO A 157 -9.14 -12.09 3.73
N GLY A 158 -10.13 -11.39 3.18
CA GLY A 158 -10.61 -10.15 3.78
C GLY A 158 -11.17 -10.41 5.19
N LYS A 159 -10.96 -9.46 6.11
CA LYS A 159 -11.67 -9.42 7.38
C LYS A 159 -13.17 -9.43 7.09
N ARG A 160 -13.87 -10.48 7.50
CA ARG A 160 -15.32 -10.43 7.67
C ARG A 160 -15.57 -9.49 8.84
N TYR A 161 -15.92 -8.23 8.54
CA TYR A 161 -16.63 -7.43 9.55
C TYR A 161 -17.90 -8.21 9.88
N GLY A 162 -18.13 -8.45 11.19
CA GLY A 162 -19.26 -9.23 11.66
C GLY A 162 -20.55 -8.76 10.98
N LYS A 163 -21.37 -9.73 10.57
CA LYS A 163 -22.78 -9.47 10.31
C LYS A 163 -23.44 -8.92 11.58
#